data_AF-A0AA39UPY7-F1
#
_entry.id   AF-A0AA39UPY7-F1
#
_cell.length_a   1.000
_cell.length_b   1.000
_cell.length_c   1.000
_cell.angle_alpha   90.00
_cell.angle_beta   90.00
_cell.angle_gamma   90.00
#
_symmetry.space_group_name_H-M   'P 1'
#
loop_
_entity.id
_entity.type
_entity.pdbx_description
1 polymer ?
#
loop_
_entity_poly.entity_id
_entity_poly.type
_entity_poly.pdbx_seq_one_letter_code
_entity_poly.pdbx_strand_id
1 'polypeptide(L)'
;MRNSPRRTWGPQPPSYQAVANEEAALVNERTRLRQEQTLNKCSWPRILLAFILLAAFLVYHGVEDYTNLHRTDVQERKIQAREIAVAHREEAIRAKEDAIRADEERRKHAGIVWWDLTAEQRCLGYEKRMYHAELLNVPAREDAQDWCMKTSINIHGITYDHPELCTHEVADGVVKTIGHWTVSSNEPTCKTWWGNHQKKECYGSHKRRVEGRLFNHQEPWDNWAEMCFSTPSEFAWQKFEHPDTCENKGRNGIIASWFINVDERECS
;
A
#
# COMPACT_ATOMS: atom_id res chain seq x y z
N MET A 1 3.37 -15.71 -20.71
CA MET A 1 3.05 -17.06 -21.26
C MET A 1 2.21 -17.79 -20.23
N ARG A 2 0.93 -18.01 -20.54
CA ARG A 2 0.00 -18.82 -19.75
C ARG A 2 0.32 -20.28 -20.03
N ASN A 3 0.28 -21.15 -19.01
CA ASN A 3 -0.17 -22.53 -19.13
C ASN A 3 -0.24 -23.20 -17.74
N SER A 4 -1.46 -23.37 -17.24
CA SER A 4 -1.79 -24.44 -16.28
C SER A 4 -1.83 -25.79 -17.00
N PRO A 5 -1.55 -26.88 -16.27
CA PRO A 5 -2.32 -28.08 -16.53
C PRO A 5 -2.81 -28.82 -15.28
N ARG A 6 -4.10 -29.18 -15.39
CA ARG A 6 -4.74 -30.47 -15.08
C ARG A 6 -4.78 -30.97 -13.64
N ARG A 7 -6.04 -31.00 -13.17
CA ARG A 7 -6.58 -31.82 -12.07
C ARG A 7 -6.36 -33.31 -12.32
N THR A 8 -5.98 -34.02 -11.26
CA THR A 8 -6.02 -35.48 -11.12
C THR A 8 -7.29 -35.89 -10.37
N TRP A 9 -8.02 -36.85 -10.91
CA TRP A 9 -9.09 -37.59 -10.22
C TRP A 9 -8.94 -39.07 -10.58
N GLY A 10 -9.10 -39.93 -9.59
CA GLY A 10 -9.48 -41.35 -9.72
C GLY A 10 -10.26 -41.74 -8.45
N PRO A 11 -10.86 -42.96 -8.35
CA PRO A 11 -10.96 -44.03 -9.34
C PRO A 11 -12.42 -44.46 -9.68
N GLN A 12 -12.55 -45.32 -10.70
CA GLN A 12 -13.79 -45.94 -11.22
C GLN A 12 -14.39 -47.03 -10.29
N PRO A 13 -15.65 -47.42 -10.57
CA PRO A 13 -16.01 -48.85 -10.64
C PRO A 13 -16.74 -49.24 -11.94
N PRO A 14 -16.87 -50.57 -12.21
CA PRO A 14 -16.92 -51.10 -13.57
C PRO A 14 -18.32 -51.36 -14.13
N SER A 15 -18.37 -51.39 -15.46
CA SER A 15 -19.49 -51.86 -16.29
C SER A 15 -19.50 -53.39 -16.38
N TYR A 16 -20.68 -54.01 -16.34
CA TYR A 16 -20.93 -55.26 -17.08
C TYR A 16 -22.37 -55.30 -17.57
N GLN A 17 -22.52 -55.39 -18.89
CA GLN A 17 -23.72 -55.84 -19.59
C GLN A 17 -23.66 -57.35 -19.80
N ALA A 18 -24.85 -57.94 -19.90
CA ALA A 18 -25.21 -59.34 -20.03
C ALA A 18 -24.65 -60.06 -21.28
N VAL A 19 -24.73 -61.40 -21.29
CA VAL A 19 -25.35 -62.26 -22.33
C VAL A 19 -25.17 -63.78 -22.02
N ALA A 20 -26.24 -64.54 -22.29
CA ALA A 20 -26.40 -65.99 -22.57
C ALA A 20 -25.87 -67.05 -21.57
N ASN A 21 -26.70 -67.92 -20.98
CA ASN A 21 -27.49 -69.07 -21.51
C ASN A 21 -26.68 -70.34 -21.85
N GLU A 22 -27.21 -71.46 -21.30
CA GLU A 22 -27.11 -72.87 -21.72
C GLU A 22 -25.71 -73.53 -21.59
N GLU A 23 -25.54 -74.80 -21.21
CA GLU A 23 -26.37 -76.00 -21.32
C GLU A 23 -25.68 -77.13 -20.53
N ALA A 24 -26.44 -78.05 -19.92
CA ALA A 24 -26.09 -79.48 -19.88
C ALA A 24 -27.23 -80.27 -19.21
N ALA A 25 -28.13 -80.75 -20.05
CA ALA A 25 -28.94 -81.92 -19.77
C ALA A 25 -28.06 -83.16 -19.64
N LEU A 26 -28.43 -84.12 -18.77
CA LEU A 26 -28.65 -85.52 -19.17
C LEU A 26 -29.04 -86.45 -17.99
N VAL A 27 -29.97 -87.36 -18.31
CA VAL A 27 -30.36 -88.62 -17.63
C VAL A 27 -31.29 -88.43 -16.40
N ASN A 28 -32.49 -89.00 -16.30
CA ASN A 28 -32.94 -90.33 -16.72
C ASN A 28 -34.49 -90.39 -16.83
N GLU A 29 -34.94 -91.23 -17.75
CA GLU A 29 -36.29 -91.77 -17.87
C GLU A 29 -36.81 -92.45 -16.58
N ARG A 30 -38.15 -92.56 -16.52
CA ARG A 30 -38.99 -93.31 -15.55
C ARG A 30 -39.39 -92.58 -14.27
N THR A 31 -40.53 -91.90 -14.33
CA THR A 31 -41.69 -92.39 -13.57
C THR A 31 -42.99 -91.88 -14.20
N ARG A 32 -43.54 -92.74 -15.06
CA ARG A 32 -44.95 -92.74 -15.43
C ARG A 32 -45.77 -93.05 -14.17
N LEU A 33 -46.91 -92.38 -14.10
CA LEU A 33 -48.12 -92.71 -13.34
C LEU A 33 -48.30 -92.06 -11.97
N ARG A 34 -49.39 -91.28 -11.93
CA ARG A 34 -50.35 -91.17 -10.83
C ARG A 34 -50.24 -89.90 -9.98
N GLN A 35 -50.70 -88.77 -10.53
CA GLN A 35 -51.69 -87.92 -9.85
C GLN A 35 -52.25 -86.85 -10.82
N GLU A 36 -53.12 -87.26 -11.73
CA GLU A 36 -54.14 -86.35 -12.25
C GLU A 36 -55.16 -86.14 -11.12
N GLN A 37 -55.02 -85.06 -10.37
CA GLN A 37 -56.12 -84.52 -9.58
C GLN A 37 -55.94 -83.01 -9.40
N THR A 38 -56.84 -82.28 -10.05
CA THR A 38 -57.30 -80.92 -9.73
C THR A 38 -56.40 -79.73 -10.10
N LEU A 39 -56.32 -79.42 -11.40
CA LEU A 39 -56.04 -78.04 -11.83
C LEU A 39 -57.33 -77.21 -11.70
N ASN A 40 -57.64 -76.87 -10.45
CA ASN A 40 -58.71 -75.93 -10.10
C ASN A 40 -58.28 -74.50 -10.50
N LYS A 41 -59.00 -73.93 -11.47
CA LYS A 41 -59.31 -72.50 -11.65
C LYS A 41 -58.34 -71.52 -10.98
N CYS A 42 -57.24 -71.23 -11.68
CA CYS A 42 -56.44 -70.05 -11.39
C CYS A 42 -57.33 -68.81 -11.57
N SER A 43 -57.69 -68.16 -10.47
CA SER A 43 -58.55 -66.98 -10.45
C SER A 43 -57.76 -65.77 -10.98
N TRP A 44 -57.64 -65.71 -12.31
CA TRP A 44 -57.16 -64.55 -13.08
C TRP A 44 -57.64 -63.19 -12.56
N PRO A 45 -58.90 -63.01 -12.09
CA PRO A 45 -59.32 -61.72 -11.54
C PRO A 45 -58.55 -61.29 -10.30
N ARG A 46 -58.03 -62.21 -9.47
CA ARG A 46 -57.25 -61.85 -8.26
C ARG A 46 -55.85 -61.33 -8.62
N ILE A 47 -55.21 -61.91 -9.63
CA ILE A 47 -53.90 -61.48 -10.12
C ILE A 47 -54.04 -60.12 -10.82
N LEU A 48 -55.08 -59.96 -11.64
CA LEU A 48 -55.38 -58.69 -12.31
C LEU A 48 -55.64 -57.56 -11.30
N LEU A 49 -56.41 -57.84 -10.24
CA LEU A 49 -56.67 -56.88 -9.17
C LEU A 49 -55.38 -56.49 -8.44
N ALA A 50 -54.49 -57.43 -8.17
CA ALA A 50 -53.19 -57.16 -7.54
C ALA A 50 -52.32 -56.25 -8.42
N PHE A 51 -52.25 -56.48 -9.74
CA PHE A 51 -51.53 -55.58 -10.66
C PHE A 51 -52.14 -54.18 -10.73
N ILE A 52 -53.47 -54.08 -10.73
CA ILE A 52 -54.17 -52.79 -10.71
C ILE A 52 -53.85 -52.02 -9.42
N LEU A 53 -53.90 -52.69 -8.27
CA LEU A 53 -53.56 -52.07 -6.98
C LEU A 53 -52.09 -51.65 -6.92
N LEU A 54 -51.18 -52.46 -7.46
CA LEU A 54 -49.75 -52.17 -7.48
C LEU A 54 -49.42 -51.01 -8.43
N ALA A 55 -50.08 -50.95 -9.60
CA ALA A 55 -49.97 -49.82 -10.51
C ALA A 55 -50.54 -48.53 -9.89
N ALA A 56 -51.69 -48.60 -9.23
CA ALA A 56 -52.28 -47.46 -8.52
C ALA A 56 -51.37 -46.96 -7.39
N PHE A 57 -50.75 -47.87 -6.65
CA PHE A 57 -49.79 -47.56 -5.60
C PHE A 57 -48.52 -46.88 -6.13
N LEU A 58 -47.96 -47.38 -7.24
CA LEU A 58 -46.80 -46.76 -7.90
C LEU A 58 -47.11 -45.37 -8.45
N VAL A 59 -48.31 -45.17 -9.01
CA VAL A 59 -48.76 -43.84 -9.48
C VAL A 59 -48.95 -42.89 -8.29
N TYR A 60 -49.56 -43.34 -7.21
CA TYR A 60 -49.74 -42.53 -6.01
C TYR A 60 -48.40 -42.08 -5.42
N HIS A 61 -47.46 -43.00 -5.21
CA HIS A 61 -46.12 -42.67 -4.70
C HIS A 61 -45.32 -41.81 -5.68
N GLY A 62 -45.43 -42.03 -6.99
CA GLY A 62 -44.78 -41.18 -7.99
C GLY A 62 -45.30 -39.74 -7.99
N VAL A 63 -46.60 -39.52 -7.79
CA VAL A 63 -47.20 -38.19 -7.65
C VAL A 63 -46.81 -37.53 -6.32
N GLU A 64 -46.80 -38.29 -5.22
CA GLU A 64 -46.38 -37.81 -3.91
C GLU A 64 -44.88 -37.42 -3.88
N ASP A 65 -44.00 -38.23 -4.46
CA ASP A 65 -42.57 -37.92 -4.59
C ASP A 65 -42.32 -36.72 -5.52
N TYR A 66 -43.03 -36.63 -6.65
CA TYR A 66 -42.92 -35.49 -7.56
C TYR A 66 -43.34 -34.18 -6.88
N THR A 67 -44.47 -34.18 -6.17
CA THR A 67 -44.97 -33.00 -5.47
C THR A 67 -44.06 -32.60 -4.30
N ASN A 68 -43.48 -33.57 -3.58
CA ASN A 68 -42.50 -33.31 -2.52
C ASN A 68 -41.19 -32.72 -3.06
N LEU A 69 -40.63 -33.27 -4.14
CA LEU A 69 -39.39 -32.76 -4.76
C LEU A 69 -39.57 -31.35 -5.33
N HIS A 70 -40.69 -31.07 -5.99
CA HIS A 70 -41.00 -29.73 -6.49
C HIS A 70 -41.20 -28.72 -5.34
N ARG A 71 -41.77 -29.16 -4.21
CA ARG A 71 -41.95 -28.31 -3.03
C ARG A 71 -40.60 -27.95 -2.40
N THR A 72 -39.65 -28.89 -2.31
CA THR A 72 -38.31 -28.63 -1.75
C THR A 72 -37.48 -27.73 -2.66
N ASP A 73 -37.48 -27.93 -3.98
CA ASP A 73 -36.76 -27.06 -4.94
C ASP A 73 -37.26 -25.61 -4.89
N VAL A 74 -38.57 -25.40 -4.82
CA VAL A 74 -39.14 -24.05 -4.66
C VAL A 74 -38.75 -23.40 -3.32
N GLN A 75 -38.63 -24.18 -2.24
CA GLN A 75 -38.16 -23.65 -0.95
C GLN A 75 -36.66 -23.34 -0.97
N GLU A 76 -35.84 -24.21 -1.55
CA GLU A 76 -34.40 -24.04 -1.64
C GLU A 76 -34.04 -22.80 -2.47
N ARG A 77 -34.70 -22.59 -3.62
CA ARG A 77 -34.53 -21.35 -4.41
C ARG A 77 -34.93 -20.10 -3.63
N LYS A 78 -35.97 -20.17 -2.79
CA LYS A 78 -36.38 -19.04 -1.94
C LYS A 78 -35.36 -18.77 -0.84
N ILE A 79 -34.78 -19.81 -0.25
CA ILE A 79 -33.71 -19.68 0.76
C ILE A 79 -32.47 -19.08 0.10
N GLN A 80 -32.03 -19.63 -1.03
CA GLN A 80 -30.86 -19.13 -1.76
C GLN A 80 -31.05 -17.68 -2.23
N ALA A 81 -32.24 -17.32 -2.74
CA ALA A 81 -32.54 -15.94 -3.10
C ALA A 81 -32.50 -14.98 -1.90
N ARG A 82 -32.96 -15.44 -0.72
CA ARG A 82 -32.85 -14.67 0.53
C ARG A 82 -31.40 -14.55 0.98
N GLU A 83 -30.62 -15.62 0.92
CA GLU A 83 -29.19 -15.61 1.27
C GLU A 83 -28.41 -14.64 0.39
N ILE A 84 -28.62 -14.67 -0.92
CA ILE A 84 -28.00 -13.72 -1.86
C ILE A 84 -28.42 -12.28 -1.55
N ALA A 85 -29.71 -12.05 -1.27
CA ALA A 85 -30.20 -10.72 -0.92
C ALA A 85 -29.63 -10.21 0.41
N VAL A 86 -29.44 -11.10 1.40
CA VAL A 86 -28.80 -10.77 2.68
C VAL A 86 -27.32 -10.47 2.47
N ALA A 87 -26.59 -11.29 1.74
CA ALA A 87 -25.18 -11.06 1.43
C ALA A 87 -24.95 -9.73 0.72
N HIS A 88 -25.75 -9.41 -0.30
CA HIS A 88 -25.68 -8.13 -0.99
C HIS A 88 -26.00 -6.94 -0.07
N ARG A 89 -26.94 -7.10 0.87
CA ARG A 89 -27.24 -6.07 1.87
C ARG A 89 -26.09 -5.88 2.84
N GLU A 90 -25.46 -6.96 3.30
CA GLU A 90 -24.29 -6.89 4.18
C GLU A 90 -23.10 -6.23 3.49
N GLU A 91 -22.83 -6.56 2.23
CA GLU A 91 -21.80 -5.89 1.43
C GLU A 91 -22.09 -4.39 1.29
N ALA A 92 -23.34 -4.01 1.01
CA ALA A 92 -23.74 -2.60 0.91
C ALA A 92 -23.61 -1.86 2.26
N ILE A 93 -23.86 -2.53 3.39
CA ILE A 93 -23.66 -1.97 4.72
C ILE A 93 -22.16 -1.75 4.97
N ARG A 94 -21.33 -2.76 4.74
CA ARG A 94 -19.87 -2.67 4.92
C ARG A 94 -19.28 -1.57 4.04
N ALA A 95 -19.67 -1.51 2.77
CA ALA A 95 -19.20 -0.45 1.86
C ALA A 95 -19.62 0.95 2.31
N LYS A 96 -20.83 1.10 2.90
CA LYS A 96 -21.25 2.39 3.49
C LYS A 96 -20.47 2.74 4.74
N GLU A 97 -20.23 1.78 5.62
CA GLU A 97 -19.43 1.98 6.84
C GLU A 97 -18.00 2.38 6.50
N ASP A 98 -17.38 1.71 5.52
CA ASP A 98 -16.04 2.06 5.03
C ASP A 98 -16.01 3.45 4.39
N ALA A 99 -17.05 3.82 3.63
CA ALA A 99 -17.16 5.15 3.05
C ALA A 99 -17.32 6.25 4.11
N ILE A 100 -18.11 6.00 5.16
CA ILE A 100 -18.28 6.92 6.30
C ILE A 100 -16.97 7.07 7.05
N ARG A 101 -16.27 5.98 7.36
CA ARG A 101 -14.97 6.01 8.03
C ARG A 101 -13.94 6.78 7.22
N ALA A 102 -13.86 6.54 5.91
CA ALA A 102 -12.96 7.26 5.03
C ALA A 102 -13.32 8.76 4.94
N ASP A 103 -14.60 9.13 4.97
CA ASP A 103 -15.02 10.53 5.00
C ASP A 103 -14.66 11.22 6.32
N GLU A 104 -14.82 10.53 7.43
CA GLU A 104 -14.44 11.03 8.75
C GLU A 104 -12.94 11.29 8.83
N GLU A 105 -12.11 10.33 8.39
CA GLU A 105 -10.65 10.51 8.33
C GLU A 105 -10.27 11.69 7.42
N ARG A 106 -10.91 11.83 6.25
CA ARG A 106 -10.69 13.01 5.37
C ARG A 106 -11.01 14.32 6.09
N ARG A 107 -12.10 14.38 6.86
CA ARG A 107 -12.49 15.60 7.60
C ARG A 107 -11.51 15.91 8.73
N LYS A 108 -11.02 14.89 9.44
CA LYS A 108 -9.97 15.06 10.46
C LYS A 108 -8.72 15.68 9.84
N HIS A 109 -8.23 15.11 8.74
CA HIS A 109 -7.07 15.64 8.02
C HIS A 109 -7.30 17.07 7.49
N ALA A 110 -8.49 17.38 6.97
CA ALA A 110 -8.77 18.69 6.37
C ALA A 110 -8.85 19.84 7.40
N GLY A 111 -9.12 19.53 8.67
CA GLY A 111 -9.17 20.53 9.73
C GLY A 111 -7.80 20.95 10.28
N ILE A 112 -6.80 20.07 10.12
CA ILE A 112 -5.46 20.25 10.68
C ILE A 112 -4.66 21.19 9.77
N VAL A 113 -4.09 22.22 10.38
CA VAL A 113 -3.37 23.26 9.66
C VAL A 113 -2.08 23.62 10.37
N TRP A 114 -1.05 23.92 9.57
CA TRP A 114 0.15 24.57 10.04
C TRP A 114 -0.09 26.07 10.18
N TRP A 115 0.25 26.61 11.34
CA TRP A 115 0.09 28.02 11.68
C TRP A 115 1.43 28.68 11.90
N ASP A 116 1.51 29.96 11.50
CA ASP A 116 2.67 30.82 11.72
C ASP A 116 4.00 30.22 11.25
N LEU A 117 4.05 29.83 9.97
CA LEU A 117 5.28 29.35 9.34
C LEU A 117 6.36 30.43 9.42
N THR A 118 7.30 30.23 10.32
CA THR A 118 8.32 31.20 10.70
C THR A 118 9.68 30.67 10.30
N ALA A 119 10.45 31.52 9.62
CA ALA A 119 11.82 31.24 9.25
C ALA A 119 12.75 31.63 10.41
N GLU A 120 13.67 30.75 10.78
CA GLU A 120 14.68 31.12 11.77
C GLU A 120 15.59 32.23 11.21
N GLN A 121 16.05 33.10 12.10
CA GLN A 121 17.00 34.16 11.73
C GLN A 121 18.30 33.55 11.20
N ARG A 122 18.74 32.43 11.80
CA ARG A 122 19.98 31.74 11.45
C ARG A 122 19.87 30.97 10.14
N CYS A 123 20.81 31.23 9.23
CA CYS A 123 21.05 30.36 8.08
C CYS A 123 21.83 29.11 8.52
N LEU A 124 21.47 27.94 8.04
CA LEU A 124 22.23 26.71 8.27
C LEU A 124 23.37 26.54 7.26
N GLY A 125 23.35 27.32 6.18
CA GLY A 125 24.34 27.35 5.11
C GLY A 125 23.82 28.11 3.89
N TYR A 126 24.57 28.04 2.80
CA TYR A 126 24.17 28.59 1.50
C TYR A 126 22.84 27.98 1.06
N GLU A 127 21.86 28.86 0.85
CA GLU A 127 20.47 28.53 0.51
C GLU A 127 19.76 27.61 1.51
N LYS A 128 20.28 27.48 2.74
CA LYS A 128 19.73 26.59 3.77
C LYS A 128 19.26 27.35 4.99
N ARG A 129 18.01 27.12 5.40
CA ARG A 129 17.41 27.72 6.61
C ARG A 129 16.43 26.75 7.27
N MET A 130 16.33 26.85 8.59
CA MET A 130 15.30 26.15 9.37
C MET A 130 14.00 26.95 9.42
N TYR A 131 12.88 26.26 9.25
CA TYR A 131 11.54 26.78 9.41
C TYR A 131 10.83 26.01 10.51
N HIS A 132 9.94 26.69 11.21
CA HIS A 132 9.07 26.07 12.19
C HIS A 132 7.64 26.60 12.08
N ALA A 133 6.67 25.78 12.48
CA ALA A 133 5.25 26.13 12.46
C ALA A 133 4.49 25.35 13.53
N GLU A 134 3.43 25.95 14.09
CA GLU A 134 2.56 25.33 15.08
C GLU A 134 1.49 24.48 14.40
N LEU A 135 1.26 23.26 14.88
CA LEU A 135 0.16 22.41 14.42
C LEU A 135 -1.13 22.74 15.17
N LEU A 136 -2.17 23.16 14.44
CA LEU A 136 -3.48 23.49 15.01
C LEU A 136 -4.55 22.46 14.66
N ASN A 137 -5.63 22.47 15.45
CA ASN A 137 -6.86 21.70 15.24
C ASN A 137 -6.69 20.17 15.24
N VAL A 138 -5.68 19.66 15.94
CA VAL A 138 -5.58 18.22 16.21
C VAL A 138 -6.83 17.77 16.99
N PRO A 139 -7.55 16.73 16.54
CA PRO A 139 -8.73 16.25 17.23
C PRO A 139 -8.43 15.87 18.69
N ALA A 140 -9.35 16.17 19.59
CA ALA A 140 -9.18 15.85 21.00
C ALA A 140 -9.02 14.33 21.20
N ARG A 141 -8.09 13.92 22.08
CA ARG A 141 -7.70 12.52 22.39
C ARG A 141 -6.84 11.81 21.34
N GLU A 142 -6.47 12.49 20.26
CA GLU A 142 -5.46 11.99 19.32
C GLU A 142 -4.05 12.41 19.78
N ASP A 143 -3.02 11.72 19.28
CA ASP A 143 -1.63 12.06 19.51
C ASP A 143 -1.17 13.16 18.55
N ALA A 144 -0.99 14.38 19.06
CA ALA A 144 -0.54 15.52 18.27
C ALA A 144 0.83 15.30 17.63
N GLN A 145 1.70 14.49 18.25
CA GLN A 145 3.02 14.20 17.70
C GLN A 145 2.94 13.29 16.46
N ASP A 146 2.05 12.30 16.48
CA ASP A 146 1.78 11.43 15.33
C ASP A 146 1.18 12.23 14.16
N TRP A 147 0.25 13.14 14.44
CA TRP A 147 -0.30 14.05 13.43
C TRP A 147 0.75 15.01 12.86
N CYS A 148 1.64 15.53 13.70
CA CYS A 148 2.74 16.40 13.28
C CYS A 148 3.64 15.70 12.24
N MET A 149 3.98 14.43 12.45
CA MET A 149 4.80 13.65 11.51
C MET A 149 4.06 13.15 10.26
N LYS A 150 2.72 13.31 10.18
CA LYS A 150 1.89 12.87 9.04
C LYS A 150 1.33 14.03 8.21
N THR A 151 1.49 15.26 8.68
CA THR A 151 0.89 16.44 8.04
C THR A 151 1.91 17.11 7.14
N SER A 152 1.59 17.21 5.85
CA SER A 152 2.44 17.87 4.86
C SER A 152 2.29 19.39 4.90
N ILE A 153 3.30 20.09 4.37
CA ILE A 153 3.30 21.55 4.21
C ILE A 153 3.94 21.94 2.88
N ASN A 154 3.55 23.09 2.32
CA ASN A 154 4.24 23.68 1.18
C ASN A 154 5.07 24.89 1.63
N ILE A 155 6.38 24.84 1.40
CA ILE A 155 7.31 25.94 1.70
C ILE A 155 8.01 26.31 0.40
N HIS A 156 7.90 27.58 -0.01
CA HIS A 156 8.46 28.12 -1.26
C HIS A 156 8.12 27.31 -2.53
N GLY A 157 6.91 26.74 -2.59
CA GLY A 157 6.46 25.94 -3.72
C GLY A 157 6.89 24.47 -3.68
N ILE A 158 7.68 24.06 -2.68
CA ILE A 158 8.09 22.67 -2.47
C ILE A 158 7.20 22.06 -1.41
N THR A 159 6.62 20.89 -1.71
CA THR A 159 5.83 20.13 -0.74
C THR A 159 6.75 19.24 0.08
N TYR A 160 6.69 19.40 1.39
CA TYR A 160 7.31 18.54 2.38
C TYR A 160 6.25 17.62 2.95
N ASP A 161 6.43 16.31 2.81
CA ASP A 161 5.45 15.32 3.26
C ASP A 161 5.29 15.30 4.78
N HIS A 162 6.37 15.63 5.51
CA HIS A 162 6.41 15.72 6.97
C HIS A 162 7.55 16.65 7.45
N PRO A 163 7.52 17.14 8.69
CA PRO A 163 8.66 17.78 9.34
C PRO A 163 9.80 16.80 9.61
N GLU A 164 11.01 17.31 9.76
CA GLU A 164 12.19 16.55 10.19
C GLU A 164 12.10 16.20 11.69
N LEU A 165 11.52 17.11 12.47
CA LEU A 165 11.37 17.00 13.91
C LEU A 165 10.06 17.65 14.35
N CYS A 166 9.42 17.04 15.34
CA CYS A 166 8.30 17.61 16.08
C CYS A 166 8.70 17.82 17.54
N THR A 167 8.56 19.04 18.05
CA THR A 167 8.81 19.38 19.46
C THR A 167 7.52 19.80 20.16
N HIS A 168 7.52 19.68 21.48
CA HIS A 168 6.44 20.19 22.32
C HIS A 168 6.93 21.41 23.10
N GLU A 169 6.20 22.51 22.98
CA GLU A 169 6.46 23.74 23.70
C GLU A 169 5.29 24.05 24.63
N VAL A 170 5.59 24.44 25.87
CA VAL A 170 4.55 24.84 26.82
C VAL A 170 4.48 26.36 26.86
N ALA A 171 3.43 26.92 26.29
CA ALA A 171 3.14 28.35 26.33
C ALA A 171 1.79 28.57 27.02
N ASP A 172 1.76 29.42 28.05
CA ASP A 172 0.55 29.75 28.82
C ASP A 172 -0.20 28.52 29.39
N GLY A 173 0.54 27.46 29.73
CA GLY A 173 -0.02 26.20 30.25
C GLY A 173 -0.66 25.30 29.19
N VAL A 174 -0.58 25.68 27.91
CA VAL A 174 -1.02 24.88 26.77
C VAL A 174 0.20 24.25 26.10
N VAL A 175 0.12 22.94 25.84
CA VAL A 175 1.14 22.22 25.06
C VAL A 175 0.89 22.47 23.58
N LYS A 176 1.86 23.09 22.91
CA LYS A 176 1.88 23.33 21.47
C LYS A 176 2.78 22.30 20.81
N THR A 177 2.39 21.82 19.64
CA THR A 177 3.22 20.93 18.82
C THR A 177 3.80 21.72 17.67
N ILE A 178 5.14 21.78 17.59
CA ILE A 178 5.87 22.57 16.61
C ILE A 178 6.60 21.62 15.65
N GLY A 179 6.32 21.74 14.36
CA GLY A 179 7.07 21.05 13.32
C GLY A 179 8.29 21.88 12.89
N HIS A 180 9.39 21.21 12.52
CA HIS A 180 10.63 21.82 12.05
C HIS A 180 11.05 21.25 10.69
N TRP A 181 11.47 22.12 9.77
CA TRP A 181 11.90 21.76 8.42
C TRP A 181 13.22 22.44 8.05
N THR A 182 14.15 21.71 7.43
CA THR A 182 15.30 22.32 6.77
C THR A 182 14.97 22.59 5.30
N VAL A 183 14.80 23.87 4.97
CA VAL A 183 14.62 24.32 3.59
C VAL A 183 15.99 24.54 2.97
N SER A 184 16.24 23.91 1.83
CA SER A 184 17.58 23.87 1.19
C SER A 184 17.63 24.48 -0.21
N SER A 185 16.59 25.19 -0.61
CA SER A 185 16.54 25.90 -1.88
C SER A 185 15.64 27.12 -1.79
N ASN A 186 15.84 28.09 -2.68
CA ASN A 186 15.04 29.32 -2.75
C ASN A 186 15.03 30.15 -1.46
N GLU A 187 16.12 30.13 -0.68
CA GLU A 187 16.32 30.98 0.50
C GLU A 187 17.12 32.25 0.14
N PRO A 188 16.47 33.34 -0.34
CA PRO A 188 17.19 34.51 -0.88
C PRO A 188 18.10 35.20 0.14
N THR A 189 17.73 35.16 1.42
CA THR A 189 18.48 35.79 2.50
C THR A 189 19.67 34.95 2.99
N CYS A 190 19.72 33.67 2.64
CA CYS A 190 20.84 32.78 2.97
C CYS A 190 21.81 32.59 1.79
N LYS A 191 21.95 33.60 0.93
CA LYS A 191 22.84 33.58 -0.23
C LYS A 191 24.07 34.45 -0.01
N THR A 192 25.16 33.84 0.37
CA THR A 192 26.49 34.44 0.37
C THR A 192 27.14 34.38 -1.01
N TRP A 193 28.17 35.17 -1.25
CA TRP A 193 28.93 35.10 -2.51
C TRP A 193 30.40 35.40 -2.30
N TRP A 194 31.22 34.94 -3.24
CA TRP A 194 32.65 35.19 -3.26
C TRP A 194 32.96 36.49 -3.98
N GLY A 195 33.86 37.29 -3.40
CA GLY A 195 34.52 38.37 -4.12
C GLY A 195 35.57 37.83 -5.10
N ASN A 196 36.40 38.73 -5.64
CA ASN A 196 37.43 38.38 -6.60
C ASN A 196 38.38 37.30 -6.06
N HIS A 197 38.54 36.23 -6.84
CA HIS A 197 39.50 35.17 -6.58
C HIS A 197 40.93 35.66 -6.82
N GLN A 198 41.73 35.66 -5.77
CA GLN A 198 43.12 36.08 -5.81
C GLN A 198 44.04 34.86 -5.88
N LYS A 199 44.85 34.81 -6.94
CA LYS A 199 45.95 33.86 -7.08
C LYS A 199 47.01 34.15 -6.00
N LYS A 200 47.27 33.19 -5.11
CA LYS A 200 48.27 33.27 -4.02
C LYS A 200 49.49 32.41 -4.34
N GLU A 201 50.20 31.92 -3.33
CA GLU A 201 51.41 31.10 -3.51
C GLU A 201 51.14 29.76 -4.20
N CYS A 202 52.21 29.25 -4.82
CA CYS A 202 52.27 27.91 -5.39
C CYS A 202 52.81 26.92 -4.35
N TYR A 203 52.28 25.70 -4.39
CA TYR A 203 52.73 24.57 -3.58
C TYR A 203 53.33 23.52 -4.50
N GLY A 204 54.63 23.64 -4.76
CA GLY A 204 55.32 22.86 -5.79
C GLY A 204 54.98 23.37 -7.21
N SER A 205 55.29 22.56 -8.22
CA SER A 205 55.17 22.95 -9.63
C SER A 205 53.74 22.89 -10.19
N HIS A 206 52.81 22.18 -9.54
CA HIS A 206 51.50 21.89 -10.14
C HIS A 206 50.30 22.27 -9.29
N LYS A 207 50.49 22.96 -8.16
CA LYS A 207 49.39 23.37 -7.28
C LYS A 207 49.47 24.83 -6.93
N ARG A 208 48.32 25.50 -6.93
CA ARG A 208 48.21 26.91 -6.56
C ARG A 208 47.10 27.12 -5.57
N ARG A 209 47.37 27.95 -4.56
CA ARG A 209 46.33 28.45 -3.66
C ARG A 209 45.62 29.65 -4.27
N VAL A 210 44.31 29.60 -4.26
CA VAL A 210 43.42 30.69 -4.67
C VAL A 210 42.59 31.06 -3.46
N GLU A 211 42.50 32.36 -3.17
CA GLU A 211 41.71 32.87 -2.06
C GLU A 211 40.53 33.70 -2.54
N GLY A 212 39.42 33.66 -1.82
CA GLY A 212 38.23 34.45 -2.07
C GLY A 212 37.64 34.94 -0.75
N ARG A 213 37.22 36.21 -0.72
CA ARG A 213 36.54 36.78 0.45
C ARG A 213 35.03 36.52 0.36
N LEU A 214 34.43 36.02 1.43
CA LEU A 214 33.00 35.83 1.54
C LEU A 214 32.30 37.17 1.81
N PHE A 215 31.20 37.41 1.11
CA PHE A 215 30.33 38.57 1.26
C PHE A 215 28.88 38.14 1.48
N ASN A 216 28.08 39.08 1.97
CA ASN A 216 26.66 38.89 2.30
C ASN A 216 26.41 37.77 3.31
N HIS A 217 27.37 37.58 4.20
CA HIS A 217 27.06 36.93 5.47
C HIS A 217 26.05 37.82 6.21
N GLN A 218 25.09 37.24 6.92
CA GLN A 218 23.97 37.93 7.58
C GLN A 218 23.95 37.57 9.06
N GLU A 219 23.20 38.32 9.86
CA GLU A 219 22.97 37.97 11.26
C GLU A 219 22.23 36.62 11.36
N PRO A 220 22.59 35.73 12.31
CA PRO A 220 23.65 35.86 13.32
C PRO A 220 25.03 35.58 12.73
N TRP A 221 26.01 36.44 13.03
CA TRP A 221 27.34 36.41 12.38
C TRP A 221 28.24 35.24 12.81
N ASP A 222 27.75 34.38 13.70
CA ASP A 222 28.49 33.33 14.37
C ASP A 222 28.57 32.01 13.56
N ASN A 223 27.62 31.76 12.66
CA ASN A 223 27.59 30.63 11.71
C ASN A 223 28.47 30.86 10.46
N TRP A 224 29.51 31.69 10.59
CA TRP A 224 30.35 32.08 9.45
C TRP A 224 31.01 30.87 8.77
N ALA A 225 31.30 29.80 9.53
CA ALA A 225 31.97 28.62 9.02
C ALA A 225 31.04 27.81 8.12
N GLU A 226 29.80 27.60 8.56
CA GLU A 226 28.74 26.92 7.83
C GLU A 226 28.46 27.63 6.51
N MET A 227 28.33 28.96 6.54
CA MET A 227 28.16 29.77 5.33
C MET A 227 29.37 29.65 4.42
N CYS A 228 30.59 29.76 4.95
CA CYS A 228 31.82 29.68 4.16
C CYS A 228 31.97 28.34 3.44
N PHE A 229 31.80 27.22 4.14
CA PHE A 229 31.98 25.88 3.57
C PHE A 229 30.87 25.47 2.60
N SER A 230 29.67 26.03 2.73
CA SER A 230 28.54 25.67 1.86
C SER A 230 28.37 26.59 0.66
N THR A 231 29.07 27.74 0.60
CA THR A 231 28.93 28.69 -0.52
C THR A 231 29.67 28.16 -1.75
N PRO A 232 28.95 27.84 -2.85
CA PRO A 232 29.59 27.35 -4.05
C PRO A 232 30.41 28.45 -4.73
N SER A 233 31.44 28.05 -5.45
CA SER A 233 32.35 28.95 -6.16
C SER A 233 32.56 28.45 -7.59
N GLU A 234 32.67 29.37 -8.54
CA GLU A 234 33.00 29.04 -9.92
C GLU A 234 34.10 29.97 -10.42
N PHE A 235 35.24 29.38 -10.75
CA PHE A 235 36.38 30.10 -11.34
C PHE A 235 37.26 29.13 -12.11
N ALA A 236 38.06 29.66 -13.04
CA ALA A 236 38.92 28.84 -13.92
C ALA A 236 38.17 27.71 -14.65
N TRP A 237 36.90 27.96 -15.02
CA TRP A 237 36.00 26.98 -15.67
C TRP A 237 35.72 25.73 -14.83
N GLN A 238 35.92 25.80 -13.52
CA GLN A 238 35.66 24.73 -12.58
C GLN A 238 34.64 25.20 -11.54
N LYS A 239 33.71 24.30 -11.20
CA LYS A 239 32.74 24.50 -10.13
C LYS A 239 33.23 23.80 -8.88
N PHE A 240 33.22 24.52 -7.76
CA PHE A 240 33.57 24.02 -6.44
C PHE A 240 32.34 24.09 -5.55
N GLU A 241 31.94 22.95 -4.99
CA GLU A 241 30.82 22.89 -4.04
C GLU A 241 31.19 23.52 -2.69
N HIS A 242 32.46 23.39 -2.31
CA HIS A 242 33.01 23.92 -1.07
C HIS A 242 34.48 24.34 -1.27
N PRO A 243 35.00 25.27 -0.46
CA PRO A 243 36.43 25.50 -0.32
C PRO A 243 37.14 24.38 0.42
N ASP A 244 38.48 24.34 0.28
CA ASP A 244 39.32 23.41 1.03
C ASP A 244 39.51 23.90 2.47
N THR A 245 39.63 25.22 2.65
CA THR A 245 39.73 25.85 3.97
C THR A 245 38.91 27.13 4.06
N CYS A 246 38.46 27.44 5.28
CA CYS A 246 37.76 28.66 5.63
C CYS A 246 38.37 29.26 6.90
N GLU A 247 38.65 30.56 6.87
CA GLU A 247 39.27 31.27 7.98
C GLU A 247 38.54 32.59 8.25
N ASN A 248 38.12 32.81 9.49
CA ASN A 248 37.59 34.10 9.93
C ASN A 248 38.75 35.01 10.37
N LYS A 249 39.07 36.01 9.58
CA LYS A 249 40.15 36.99 9.83
C LYS A 249 39.64 38.24 10.57
N GLY A 250 38.49 38.17 11.23
CA GLY A 250 37.90 39.29 11.98
C GLY A 250 37.59 40.47 11.06
N ARG A 251 38.28 41.60 11.24
CA ARG A 251 38.07 42.82 10.43
C ARG A 251 38.30 42.62 8.93
N ASN A 252 39.11 41.64 8.55
CA ASN A 252 39.37 41.33 7.14
C ASN A 252 38.28 40.43 6.52
N GLY A 253 37.27 40.03 7.29
CA GLY A 253 36.19 39.16 6.87
C GLY A 253 36.57 37.69 6.87
N ILE A 254 35.72 36.90 6.22
CA ILE A 254 35.89 35.45 6.09
C ILE A 254 36.57 35.17 4.75
N ILE A 255 37.65 34.40 4.78
CA ILE A 255 38.45 34.06 3.60
C ILE A 255 38.36 32.55 3.41
N ALA A 256 38.03 32.15 2.18
CA ALA A 256 38.14 30.77 1.75
C ALA A 256 39.37 30.56 0.89
N SER A 257 39.94 29.37 0.93
CA SER A 257 41.04 28.95 0.06
C SER A 257 40.69 27.68 -0.71
N TRP A 258 41.14 27.62 -1.96
CA TRP A 258 41.12 26.44 -2.82
C TRP A 258 42.54 26.12 -3.28
N PHE A 259 42.90 24.84 -3.29
CA PHE A 259 44.18 24.33 -3.78
C PHE A 259 43.96 23.64 -5.12
N ILE A 260 44.03 24.42 -6.18
CA ILE A 260 43.76 23.95 -7.54
C ILE A 260 45.03 23.42 -8.21
N ASN A 261 44.86 22.46 -9.12
CA ASN A 261 45.94 22.04 -10.00
C ASN A 261 46.14 23.08 -11.11
N VAL A 262 47.39 23.38 -11.43
CA VAL A 262 47.78 24.32 -12.49
C VAL A 262 48.92 23.74 -13.32
N ASP A 263 49.07 24.27 -14.54
CA ASP A 263 50.20 23.93 -15.40
C ASP A 263 51.53 24.32 -14.74
N GLU A 264 52.60 23.57 -15.04
CA GLU A 264 53.94 23.83 -14.51
C GLU A 264 54.40 25.27 -14.70
N ARG A 265 54.04 25.87 -15.84
CA ARG A 265 54.38 27.24 -16.22
C ARG A 265 53.70 28.31 -15.38
N GLU A 266 52.60 28.00 -14.69
CA GLU A 266 51.95 28.95 -13.78
C GLU A 266 52.66 29.05 -12.42
N CYS A 267 53.49 28.07 -12.08
CA CYS A 267 54.17 27.94 -10.79
C CYS A 267 55.70 27.73 -10.90
N SER A 268 56.27 27.90 -12.10
CA SER A 268 57.71 27.82 -12.40
C SER A 268 58.43 29.16 -12.25
#